data_AF-A0A8H6V6S2-F1
#
_entry.id   AF-A0A8H6V6S2-F1
#
_cell.length_a   1.000
_cell.length_b   1.000
_cell.length_c   1.000
_cell.angle_alpha   90.00
_cell.angle_beta   90.00
_cell.angle_gamma   90.00
#
_symmetry.space_group_name_H-M   'P 1'
#
loop_
_entity.id
_entity.type
_entity.pdbx_description
1 polymer ?
#
loop_
_entity_poly.entity_id
_entity_poly.type
_entity_poly.pdbx_seq_one_letter_code
_entity_poly.pdbx_strand_id
1 'polypeptide(L)'
;MSGALGWLYEVRERPSKTYSWKVFMAANIIVELPWNTLMAVLMYFCWYYPVGFYKNAEPTHAVTERGALMFLFIWAFLLFTSTFAHMLIAGIELPETADAGFWVFMYRVMTPFTYIVSGMLSTGLSGNTVVCEPVEYLHFNPPGSLTCLEYMEPS
;
A
#
# COMPACT_ATOMS: atom_id res chain seq x y z
N MET A 1 27.76 6.85 -7.28
CA MET A 1 26.77 7.08 -6.21
C MET A 1 26.11 8.42 -6.51
N SER A 2 25.50 8.58 -7.68
CA SER A 2 25.16 9.89 -8.24
C SER A 2 23.67 10.01 -8.54
N GLY A 3 22.80 9.58 -7.61
CA GLY A 3 21.38 9.95 -7.66
C GLY A 3 21.18 11.45 -7.43
N ALA A 4 19.99 11.98 -7.74
CA ALA A 4 19.67 13.41 -7.65
C ALA A 4 19.96 14.02 -6.26
N LEU A 5 19.70 13.25 -5.20
CA LEU A 5 20.00 13.66 -3.82
C LEU A 5 21.52 13.74 -3.54
N GLY A 6 22.29 12.85 -4.18
CA GLY A 6 23.76 12.83 -4.11
C GLY A 6 24.38 14.05 -4.77
N TRP A 7 23.85 14.45 -5.93
CA TRP A 7 24.25 15.67 -6.61
C TRP A 7 23.99 16.92 -5.75
N LEU A 8 22.82 16.99 -5.10
CA LEU A 8 22.49 18.11 -4.20
C LEU A 8 23.49 18.21 -3.03
N TYR A 9 23.82 17.09 -2.41
CA TYR A 9 24.81 17.04 -1.33
C TYR A 9 26.20 17.45 -1.82
N GLU A 10 26.64 16.95 -2.97
CA GLU A 10 27.99 17.21 -3.48
C GLU A 10 28.20 18.66 -3.91
N VAL A 11 27.18 19.29 -4.50
CA VAL A 11 27.25 20.68 -4.96
C VAL A 11 27.01 21.68 -3.84
N ARG A 12 26.11 21.39 -2.90
CA ARG A 12 25.65 22.36 -1.90
C ARG A 12 26.27 22.14 -0.52
N GLU A 13 26.31 20.89 -0.05
CA GLU A 13 26.69 20.57 1.33
C GLU A 13 28.18 20.23 1.48
N ARG A 14 28.76 19.45 0.57
CA ARG A 14 30.18 19.09 0.56
C ARG A 14 31.14 20.29 0.63
N PRO A 15 30.92 21.42 -0.07
CA PRO A 15 31.80 22.59 0.06
C PRO A 15 31.67 23.30 1.42
N SER A 16 30.52 23.19 2.11
CA SER A 16 30.29 23.83 3.40
C SER A 16 30.87 23.06 4.60
N LYS A 17 31.23 21.77 4.43
CA LYS A 17 31.70 20.85 5.51
C LYS A 17 30.79 20.77 6.75
N THR A 18 29.53 21.18 6.64
CA THR A 18 28.63 21.35 7.79
C THR A 18 28.00 20.02 8.25
N TYR A 19 27.68 19.11 7.32
CA TYR A 19 27.00 17.85 7.62
C TYR A 19 27.59 16.66 6.83
N SER A 20 27.50 15.46 7.40
CA SER A 20 27.81 14.20 6.72
C SER A 20 26.58 13.71 5.95
N TRP A 21 26.79 13.05 4.81
CA TRP A 21 25.75 12.41 3.98
C TRP A 21 24.69 11.64 4.79
N LYS A 22 25.11 10.93 5.84
CA LYS A 22 24.19 10.17 6.71
C LYS A 22 23.21 11.08 7.47
N VAL A 23 23.66 12.24 7.91
CA VAL A 23 22.85 13.23 8.64
C VAL A 23 21.86 13.90 7.68
N PHE A 24 22.30 14.18 6.45
CA PHE A 24 21.43 14.73 5.41
C PHE A 24 20.27 13.77 5.07
N MET A 25 20.55 12.48 4.89
CA MET A 25 19.50 11.48 4.67
C MET A 25 18.56 11.32 5.88
N ALA A 26 19.12 11.30 7.10
CA ALA A 26 18.33 11.16 8.31
C ALA A 26 17.39 12.36 8.53
N ALA A 27 17.83 13.58 8.21
CA ALA A 27 17.00 14.78 8.31
C ALA A 27 15.76 14.71 7.41
N ASN A 28 15.92 14.22 6.17
CA ASN A 28 14.80 14.04 5.24
C ASN A 28 13.80 12.98 5.75
N ILE A 29 14.29 11.85 6.28
CA ILE A 29 13.40 10.79 6.79
C ILE A 29 12.67 11.25 8.07
N ILE A 30 13.35 11.97 8.97
CA ILE A 30 12.78 12.42 10.24
C ILE A 30 11.69 13.46 10.04
N VAL A 31 11.83 14.37 9.06
CA VAL A 31 10.78 15.38 8.80
C VAL A 31 9.52 14.76 8.18
N GLU A 32 9.67 13.68 7.42
CA GLU A 32 8.53 13.00 6.79
C GLU A 32 7.73 12.13 7.74
N LEU A 33 8.35 11.55 8.76
CA LEU A 33 7.68 10.67 9.72
C LEU A 33 6.47 11.35 10.41
N PRO A 34 6.60 12.57 10.97
CA PRO A 34 5.48 13.32 11.53
C PRO A 34 4.44 13.74 10.50
N TRP A 35 4.88 14.04 9.27
CA TRP A 35 3.97 14.43 8.20
C TRP A 35 3.10 13.25 7.74
N ASN A 36 3.72 12.08 7.59
CA ASN A 36 3.04 10.83 7.26
C ASN A 36 2.06 10.40 8.36
N THR A 37 2.40 10.55 9.64
CA THR A 37 1.44 10.24 10.72
C THR A 37 0.24 11.19 10.71
N LEU A 38 0.45 12.48 10.47
CA LEU A 38 -0.63 13.46 10.36
C LEU A 38 -1.56 13.15 9.18
N MET A 39 -1.00 12.86 8.00
CA MET A 39 -1.76 12.50 6.82
C MET A 39 -2.48 11.15 6.98
N ALA A 40 -1.87 10.17 7.66
CA ALA A 40 -2.51 8.89 7.96
C ALA A 40 -3.78 9.09 8.78
N VAL A 41 -3.75 9.95 9.80
CA VAL A 41 -4.92 10.26 10.64
C VAL A 41 -6.02 10.93 9.80
N LEU A 42 -5.67 11.93 8.99
CA LEU A 42 -6.64 12.62 8.13
C LEU A 42 -7.29 11.67 7.12
N MET A 43 -6.50 10.83 6.46
CA MET A 43 -7.03 9.85 5.52
C MET A 43 -7.84 8.77 6.20
N TYR A 44 -7.45 8.33 7.40
CA TYR A 44 -8.26 7.41 8.19
C TYR A 44 -9.65 8.00 8.42
N PHE A 45 -9.78 9.25 8.90
CA PHE A 45 -11.09 9.86 9.10
C PHE A 45 -11.87 10.09 7.80
N CYS A 46 -11.19 10.58 6.75
CA CYS A 46 -11.84 10.94 5.48
C CYS A 46 -12.23 9.72 4.63
N TRP A 47 -11.54 8.58 4.78
CA TRP A 47 -11.81 7.38 3.97
C TRP A 47 -12.52 6.28 4.75
N TYR A 48 -12.14 6.02 6.01
CA TYR A 48 -12.73 4.93 6.80
C TYR A 48 -14.22 5.15 7.09
N TYR A 49 -14.62 6.38 7.40
CA TYR A 49 -16.01 6.69 7.78
C TYR A 49 -16.97 6.71 6.58
N PRO A 50 -16.65 7.35 5.44
CA PRO A 50 -17.56 7.35 4.28
C PRO A 50 -17.72 5.98 3.62
N VAL A 51 -16.67 5.15 3.65
CA VAL A 51 -16.75 3.77 3.13
C VAL A 51 -17.60 2.87 4.04
N GLY A 52 -17.75 3.23 5.32
CA GLY A 52 -18.67 2.55 6.22
C GLY A 52 -18.20 1.18 6.70
N PHE A 53 -16.90 0.88 6.61
CA PHE A 53 -16.32 -0.39 7.10
C PHE A 53 -16.57 -0.64 8.59
N TYR A 54 -16.83 0.42 9.36
CA TYR A 54 -17.27 0.34 10.76
C TYR A 54 -18.53 -0.52 10.94
N LYS A 55 -19.52 -0.41 10.04
CA LYS A 55 -20.82 -1.12 10.14
C LYS A 55 -20.69 -2.63 10.04
N ASN A 56 -19.72 -3.12 9.28
CA ASN A 56 -19.42 -4.54 9.12
C ASN A 56 -18.70 -5.13 10.36
N ALA A 57 -18.10 -4.29 11.21
CA ALA A 57 -17.44 -4.72 12.43
C ALA A 57 -18.35 -4.72 13.67
N GLU A 58 -19.49 -4.02 13.63
CA GLU A 58 -20.53 -4.05 14.66
C GLU A 58 -21.05 -5.47 14.98
N PRO A 59 -21.43 -6.32 13.98
CA PRO A 59 -21.97 -7.65 14.26
C PRO A 59 -20.95 -8.62 14.87
N THR A 60 -19.66 -8.33 14.73
CA THR A 60 -18.58 -9.16 15.29
C THR A 60 -17.98 -8.55 16.57
N HIS A 61 -18.51 -7.43 17.06
CA HIS A 61 -17.99 -6.66 18.19
C HIS A 61 -16.49 -6.33 18.12
N ALA A 62 -15.90 -6.35 16.92
CA ALA A 62 -14.46 -6.20 16.69
C ALA A 62 -14.11 -4.82 16.11
N VAL A 63 -14.90 -3.80 16.44
CA VAL A 63 -14.85 -2.50 15.78
C VAL A 63 -13.55 -1.75 16.05
N THR A 64 -13.09 -1.78 17.30
CA THR A 64 -11.82 -1.15 17.70
C THR A 64 -10.63 -1.88 17.10
N GLU A 65 -10.65 -3.22 17.07
CA GLU A 65 -9.55 -4.03 16.54
C GLU A 65 -9.43 -3.87 15.02
N ARG A 66 -10.53 -4.02 14.27
CA ARG A 66 -10.54 -3.81 12.82
C ARG A 66 -10.24 -2.36 12.45
N GLY A 67 -10.74 -1.40 13.22
CA GLY A 67 -10.43 0.02 13.04
C GLY A 67 -8.94 0.34 13.25
N ALA A 68 -8.33 -0.20 14.30
CA ALA A 68 -6.90 -0.03 14.58
C ALA A 68 -6.02 -0.71 13.52
N LEU A 69 -6.38 -1.91 13.07
CA LEU A 69 -5.69 -2.61 11.99
C LEU A 69 -5.75 -1.81 10.68
N MET A 70 -6.89 -1.20 10.36
CA MET A 70 -7.02 -0.34 9.18
C MET A 70 -6.14 0.91 9.25
N PHE A 71 -6.09 1.57 10.40
CA PHE A 71 -5.19 2.70 10.61
C PHE A 71 -3.72 2.27 10.44
N LEU A 72 -3.32 1.14 11.02
CA LEU A 72 -1.97 0.60 10.89
C LEU A 72 -1.62 0.25 9.44
N PHE A 73 -2.55 -0.30 8.65
CA PHE A 73 -2.33 -0.55 7.23
C PHE A 73 -2.16 0.74 6.42
N ILE A 74 -3.00 1.75 6.65
CA ILE A 74 -2.87 3.07 5.98
C ILE A 74 -1.55 3.73 6.34
N TRP A 75 -1.16 3.65 7.61
CA TRP A 75 0.11 4.23 8.07
C TRP A 75 1.31 3.48 7.50
N ALA A 76 1.30 2.15 7.51
CA ALA A 76 2.34 1.33 6.89
C ALA A 76 2.45 1.58 5.39
N PHE A 77 1.32 1.75 4.70
CA PHE A 77 1.27 2.09 3.29
C PHE A 77 1.96 3.44 3.00
N LEU A 78 1.63 4.48 3.78
CA LEU A 78 2.25 5.80 3.64
C LEU A 78 3.75 5.80 3.91
N LEU A 79 4.20 5.12 4.96
CA LEU A 79 5.63 5.01 5.27
C LEU A 79 6.37 4.23 4.18
N PHE A 80 5.74 3.18 3.64
CA PHE A 80 6.32 2.40 2.57
C PHE A 80 6.46 3.22 1.28
N THR A 81 5.43 3.97 0.88
CA THR A 81 5.49 4.78 -0.34
C THR A 81 6.50 5.92 -0.22
N SER A 82 6.60 6.57 0.95
CA SER A 82 7.58 7.64 1.14
C SER A 82 9.02 7.13 1.15
N THR A 83 9.30 6.02 1.86
CA THR A 83 10.64 5.41 1.87
C THR A 83 11.04 4.86 0.49
N PHE A 84 10.08 4.31 -0.26
CA PHE A 84 10.29 3.90 -1.64
C PHE A 84 10.62 5.10 -2.54
N ALA A 85 9.91 6.23 -2.40
CA ALA A 85 10.23 7.45 -3.12
C ALA A 85 11.66 7.96 -2.82
N HIS A 86 12.10 7.94 -1.56
CA HIS A 86 13.48 8.28 -1.18
C HIS A 86 14.51 7.39 -1.86
N MET A 87 14.23 6.08 -1.91
CA MET A 87 15.10 5.12 -2.55
C MET A 87 15.20 5.37 -4.05
N LEU A 88 14.07 5.64 -4.72
CA LEU A 88 14.06 5.97 -6.14
C LEU A 88 14.87 7.24 -6.45
N ILE A 89 14.69 8.30 -5.66
CA ILE A 89 15.38 9.58 -5.84
C ILE A 89 16.88 9.45 -5.55
N ALA A 90 17.27 8.60 -4.60
CA ALA A 90 18.67 8.32 -4.29
C ALA A 90 19.33 7.35 -5.29
N GLY A 91 18.56 6.44 -5.89
CA GLY A 91 19.05 5.35 -6.73
C GLY A 91 19.03 5.62 -8.24
N ILE A 92 18.13 6.49 -8.72
CA ILE A 92 18.00 6.79 -10.15
C ILE A 92 18.66 8.13 -10.46
N GLU A 93 19.67 8.09 -11.33
CA GLU A 93 20.39 9.27 -11.79
C GLU A 93 19.67 9.90 -13.01
N LEU A 94 19.20 9.08 -13.95
CA LEU A 94 18.36 9.47 -15.10
C LEU A 94 17.32 8.36 -15.39
N PRO A 95 16.11 8.70 -15.90
CA PRO A 95 15.10 7.69 -16.26
C PRO A 95 15.57 6.72 -17.36
N GLU A 96 16.61 7.08 -18.12
CA GLU A 96 17.17 6.27 -19.20
C GLU A 96 18.11 5.14 -18.71
N THR A 97 18.58 5.20 -17.47
CA THR A 97 19.51 4.18 -16.90
C THR A 97 18.79 3.07 -16.13
N ALA A 98 17.46 2.94 -16.27
CA ALA A 98 16.66 1.88 -15.67
C ALA A 98 16.96 0.54 -16.35
N ASP A 99 17.99 -0.16 -15.86
CA ASP A 99 18.41 -1.47 -16.34
C ASP A 99 17.41 -2.58 -15.94
N ALA A 100 17.59 -3.78 -16.49
CA ALA A 100 16.72 -4.92 -16.15
C ALA A 100 16.75 -5.24 -14.64
N GLY A 101 17.87 -4.96 -13.95
CA GLY A 101 17.98 -5.12 -12.50
C GLY A 101 17.03 -4.21 -11.72
N PHE A 102 16.91 -2.94 -12.12
CA PHE A 102 15.97 -2.00 -11.54
C PHE A 102 14.51 -2.46 -11.68
N TRP A 103 14.11 -2.99 -12.84
CA TRP A 103 12.74 -3.48 -13.06
C TRP A 103 12.43 -4.74 -12.25
N VAL A 104 13.38 -5.67 -12.12
CA VAL A 104 13.24 -6.86 -11.26
C VAL A 104 13.16 -6.45 -9.79
N PHE A 105 13.98 -5.50 -9.36
CA PHE A 105 13.91 -4.91 -8.03
C PHE A 105 12.54 -4.26 -7.77
N MET A 106 12.05 -3.46 -8.72
CA MET A 106 10.75 -2.78 -8.62
C MET A 106 9.61 -3.79 -8.52
N TYR A 107 9.60 -4.86 -9.33
CA TYR A 107 8.62 -5.93 -9.18
C TYR A 107 8.68 -6.60 -7.80
N ARG A 108 9.88 -6.84 -7.28
CA ARG A 108 10.07 -7.51 -5.97
C ARG A 108 9.69 -6.62 -4.78
N VAL A 109 9.87 -5.31 -4.89
CA VAL A 109 9.45 -4.34 -3.86
C VAL A 109 7.98 -3.96 -3.99
N MET A 110 7.40 -4.03 -5.19
CA MET A 110 5.95 -3.93 -5.40
C MET A 110 5.19 -5.13 -4.81
N THR A 111 5.83 -6.29 -4.63
CA THR A 111 5.21 -7.47 -4.00
C THR A 111 4.74 -7.22 -2.55
N PRO A 112 5.55 -6.68 -1.62
CA PRO A 112 5.07 -6.26 -0.29
C PRO A 112 3.88 -5.29 -0.34
N PHE A 113 3.85 -4.38 -1.31
CA PHE A 113 2.77 -3.41 -1.47
C PHE A 113 1.44 -4.10 -1.84
N THR A 114 1.48 -5.09 -2.75
CA THR A 114 0.27 -5.85 -3.10
C THR A 114 -0.26 -6.67 -1.92
N TYR A 115 0.60 -7.16 -1.03
CA TYR A 115 0.17 -7.84 0.20
C TYR A 115 -0.52 -6.91 1.19
N ILE A 116 0.00 -5.68 1.39
CA ILE A 116 -0.63 -4.69 2.27
C ILE A 116 -2.03 -4.33 1.75
N VAL A 117 -2.15 -4.06 0.44
CA VAL A 117 -3.44 -3.73 -0.17
C VAL A 117 -4.42 -4.90 -0.11
N SER A 118 -3.95 -6.13 -0.36
CA SER A 118 -4.77 -7.34 -0.24
C SER A 118 -5.25 -7.56 1.20
N GLY A 119 -4.39 -7.31 2.20
CA GLY A 119 -4.74 -7.36 3.62
C GLY A 119 -5.79 -6.31 4.02
N MET A 120 -5.66 -5.08 3.51
CA MET A 120 -6.63 -4.02 3.72
C MET A 120 -7.99 -4.36 3.12
N LEU A 121 -8.04 -4.88 1.89
CA LEU A 121 -9.30 -5.31 1.25
C LEU A 121 -9.93 -6.50 1.99
N SER A 122 -9.13 -7.51 2.35
CA SER A 122 -9.60 -8.69 3.06
C SER A 122 -10.22 -8.32 4.41
N THR A 123 -9.56 -7.47 5.19
CA THR A 123 -10.06 -7.04 6.51
C THR A 123 -11.27 -6.11 6.42
N GLY A 124 -11.40 -5.34 5.34
CA GLY A 124 -12.51 -4.39 5.14
C GLY A 124 -13.79 -5.04 4.62
N LEU A 125 -13.67 -5.95 3.66
CA LEU A 125 -14.83 -6.60 3.01
C LEU A 125 -15.28 -7.90 3.70
N SER A 126 -14.49 -8.47 4.61
CA SER A 126 -14.82 -9.75 5.26
C SER A 126 -16.11 -9.66 6.07
N GLY A 127 -17.13 -10.42 5.67
CA GLY A 127 -18.43 -10.50 6.35
C GLY A 127 -19.51 -9.59 5.77
N ASN A 128 -19.24 -8.87 4.68
CA ASN A 128 -20.23 -8.01 4.05
C ASN A 128 -21.23 -8.79 3.18
N THR A 129 -22.50 -8.38 3.19
CA THR A 129 -23.54 -8.98 2.32
C THR A 129 -23.40 -8.43 0.90
N VAL A 130 -22.92 -9.25 -0.04
CA VAL A 130 -22.83 -8.89 -1.45
C VAL A 130 -24.19 -9.17 -2.10
N VAL A 131 -24.89 -8.12 -2.50
CA VAL A 131 -26.11 -8.25 -3.30
C VAL A 131 -25.68 -8.15 -4.77
N CYS A 132 -25.69 -9.28 -5.46
CA CYS A 132 -25.28 -9.34 -6.86
C CYS A 132 -26.31 -8.67 -7.77
N GLU A 133 -25.82 -7.98 -8.80
CA GLU A 133 -26.63 -7.47 -9.90
C GLU A 133 -26.99 -8.63 -10.86
N PRO A 134 -28.17 -8.64 -11.54
CA PRO A 134 -28.57 -9.73 -12.44
C PRO A 134 -27.56 -10.09 -13.55
N VAL A 135 -26.65 -9.18 -13.89
CA VAL A 135 -25.60 -9.35 -14.91
C VAL A 135 -24.34 -10.05 -14.39
N GLU A 136 -24.14 -10.12 -13.06
CA GLU A 136 -23.00 -10.81 -12.45
C GLU A 136 -23.21 -12.32 -12.36
N TYR A 137 -24.44 -12.80 -12.57
CA TYR A 137 -24.72 -14.23 -12.60
C TYR A 137 -24.17 -14.86 -13.88
N LEU A 138 -23.15 -15.71 -13.71
CA LEU A 138 -22.69 -16.57 -14.79
C LEU A 138 -23.69 -17.69 -15.03
N HIS A 139 -24.34 -17.68 -16.19
CA HIS A 139 -25.20 -18.77 -16.62
C HIS A 139 -24.36 -19.92 -17.17
N PHE A 140 -24.16 -20.94 -16.34
CA PHE A 140 -23.60 -22.22 -16.76
C PHE A 140 -24.72 -23.21 -17.07
N ASN A 141 -24.56 -23.98 -18.15
CA ASN A 141 -25.48 -25.04 -18.51
C ASN A 141 -24.83 -26.38 -18.14
N PRO A 142 -25.30 -27.11 -17.12
CA PRO A 142 -24.71 -28.39 -16.72
C PRO A 142 -24.89 -29.44 -17.83
N PRO A 143 -23.92 -30.35 -18.06
CA PRO A 143 -24.10 -31.48 -18.96
C PRO A 143 -25.27 -32.37 -18.46
N GLY A 144 -26.02 -32.94 -19.42
CA GLY A 144 -27.43 -33.36 -19.30
C GLY A 144 -27.83 -34.46 -18.30
N SER A 145 -27.06 -34.70 -17.24
CA SER A 145 -27.42 -35.65 -16.18
C SER A 145 -27.10 -35.13 -14.76
N LEU A 146 -26.64 -33.89 -14.60
CA LEU A 146 -26.28 -33.31 -13.30
C LEU A 146 -27.16 -32.09 -13.01
N THR A 147 -27.56 -31.93 -11.75
CA THR A 147 -28.19 -30.70 -11.29
C THR A 147 -27.14 -29.58 -11.17
N CYS A 148 -27.54 -28.31 -11.30
CA CYS A 148 -26.61 -27.19 -11.08
C CYS A 148 -25.90 -27.26 -9.72
N LEU A 149 -26.56 -27.87 -8.72
CA LEU A 149 -26.02 -28.05 -7.38
C LEU A 149 -24.91 -29.12 -7.36
N GLU A 150 -25.11 -30.27 -8.00
CA GLU A 150 -24.08 -31.31 -8.14
C GLU A 150 -22.86 -30.86 -8.97
N TYR A 151 -23.03 -29.90 -9.88
CA TYR A 151 -21.91 -29.33 -10.64
C TYR A 151 -21.09 -28.29 -9.83
N MET A 152 -21.66 -27.68 -8.79
CA MET A 152 -21.05 -26.57 -8.04
C MET A 152 -20.50 -26.97 -6.66
N GLU A 153 -20.71 -28.20 -6.19
CA GLU A 153 -20.14 -28.66 -4.92
C GLU A 153 -18.59 -28.71 -4.99
N PRO A 154 -17.88 -28.19 -3.98
CA PRO A 154 -16.42 -28.31 -3.90
C PRO A 154 -16.07 -29.77 -3.62
N SER A 155 -15.37 -30.41 -4.57
CA SER A 155 -14.82 -31.76 -4.43
C SER A 155 -13.82 -31.88 -3.29
#